data_AF-S3A5E0-F1
#
_entry.id   AF-S3A5E0-F1
#
_cell.length_a   1.000
_cell.length_b   1.000
_cell.length_c   1.000
_cell.angle_alpha   90.00
_cell.angle_beta   90.00
_cell.angle_gamma   90.00
#
_symmetry.space_group_name_H-M   'P 1'
#
loop_
_entity.id
_entity.type
_entity.pdbx_description
1 polymer ?
#
loop_
_entity_poly.entity_id
_entity_poly.type
_entity_poly.pdbx_seq_one_letter_code
_entity_poly.pdbx_strand_id
1 'polypeptide(L)'
;MTLAITLACAAIATVLWYAKAPDNSMRFGVLALMYWGAVLMWFVDGIYRLLDGETFIEIADTAVMFDDAMLGLLVAIVGLAAWTVYLIVKDPKHVLRKTTAHVS
;
A
#
# COMPACT_ATOMS: atom_id res chain seq x y z
N MET A 1 -3.20 -1.92 -15.10
CA MET A 1 -2.21 -0.88 -14.65
C MET A 1 -2.06 -0.83 -13.12
N THR A 2 -3.13 -1.06 -12.38
CA THR A 2 -3.21 -1.17 -10.91
C THR A 2 -2.09 -2.01 -10.25
N LEU A 3 -1.86 -3.22 -10.76
CA LEU A 3 -0.88 -4.18 -10.24
C LEU A 3 0.53 -3.60 -10.14
N ALA A 4 1.00 -2.93 -11.20
CA ALA A 4 2.34 -2.35 -11.24
C ALA A 4 2.52 -1.23 -10.20
N ILE A 5 1.48 -0.38 -10.03
CA ILE A 5 1.51 0.72 -9.07
C ILE A 5 1.57 0.19 -7.64
N THR A 6 0.70 -0.76 -7.27
CA THR A 6 0.75 -1.34 -5.91
C THR A 6 1.98 -2.17 -5.66
N LEU A 7 2.55 -2.82 -6.67
CA LEU A 7 3.80 -3.55 -6.52
C LEU A 7 4.96 -2.60 -6.21
N ALA A 8 5.02 -1.45 -6.88
CA ALA A 8 5.99 -0.41 -6.56
C ALA A 8 5.80 0.12 -5.13
N CYS A 9 4.56 0.40 -4.72
CA CYS A 9 4.25 0.82 -3.34
C CYS A 9 4.64 -0.25 -2.30
N ALA A 10 4.36 -1.53 -2.56
CA ALA A 10 4.72 -2.65 -1.70
C ALA A 10 6.24 -2.79 -1.56
N ALA A 11 6.98 -2.70 -2.68
CA ALA A 11 8.43 -2.75 -2.70
C ALA A 11 9.04 -1.60 -1.89
N ILE A 12 8.60 -0.35 -2.12
CA ILE A 12 9.07 0.82 -1.39
C ILE A 12 8.78 0.68 0.11
N ALA A 13 7.56 0.27 0.49
CA ALA A 13 7.21 0.05 1.89
C ALA A 13 8.06 -1.04 2.55
N THR A 14 8.40 -2.10 1.82
CA THR A 14 9.27 -3.19 2.28
C THR A 14 10.72 -2.71 2.45
N VAL A 15 11.24 -1.92 1.51
CA VAL A 15 12.59 -1.32 1.60
C VAL A 15 12.67 -0.37 2.79
N LEU A 16 11.66 0.49 2.98
CA LEU A 16 11.59 1.39 4.13
C LEU A 16 11.50 0.63 5.46
N TRP A 17 10.78 -0.49 5.48
CA TRP A 17 10.74 -1.38 6.64
C TRP A 17 12.11 -2.00 6.93
N TYR A 18 12.80 -2.52 5.90
CA TYR A 18 14.12 -3.13 6.04
C TYR A 18 15.19 -2.13 6.50
N ALA A 19 15.19 -0.91 5.94
CA ALA A 19 16.12 0.16 6.30
C ALA A 19 15.93 0.69 7.73
N LYS A 20 14.75 0.51 8.32
CA LYS A 20 14.40 0.95 9.68
C LYS A 20 14.48 -0.18 10.72
N ALA A 21 14.83 -1.40 10.33
CA ALA A 21 15.09 -2.50 11.25
C ALA A 21 16.45 -2.27 11.95
N PRO A 22 16.57 -2.47 13.29
CA PRO A 22 15.63 -3.17 14.18
C PRO A 22 14.63 -2.25 14.90
N ASP A 23 14.78 -0.94 14.80
CA ASP A 23 14.02 0.06 15.56
C ASP A 23 12.67 0.39 14.90
N ASN A 24 11.86 -0.65 14.66
CA ASN A 24 10.59 -0.71 13.89
C ASN A 24 9.44 0.15 14.49
N SER A 25 9.79 1.31 15.03
CA SER A 25 9.00 2.36 15.66
C SER A 25 7.87 2.91 14.79
N MET A 26 7.91 2.74 13.47
CA MET A 26 6.88 3.23 12.55
C MET A 26 6.09 2.11 11.88
N ARG A 27 6.22 0.84 12.31
CA ARG A 27 5.37 -0.27 11.86
C ARG A 27 5.18 -0.34 10.34
N PHE A 28 6.24 -0.10 9.57
CA PHE A 28 6.20 -0.12 8.11
C PHE A 28 5.80 -1.51 7.56
N GLY A 29 6.00 -2.57 8.34
CA GLY A 29 5.55 -3.92 7.99
C GLY A 29 4.03 -4.03 7.80
N VAL A 30 3.21 -3.26 8.53
CA VAL A 30 1.74 -3.25 8.33
C VAL A 30 1.38 -2.61 6.98
N LEU A 31 2.06 -1.52 6.62
CA LEU A 31 1.87 -0.87 5.31
C LEU A 31 2.30 -1.79 4.17
N ALA A 32 3.45 -2.46 4.31
CA ALA A 32 3.93 -3.43 3.35
C ALA A 32 2.93 -4.58 3.16
N LEU A 33 2.41 -5.17 4.25
CA LEU A 33 1.42 -6.25 4.17
C LEU A 33 0.11 -5.82 3.48
N MET A 34 -0.36 -4.59 3.72
CA MET A 34 -1.55 -4.07 3.02
C MET A 34 -1.33 -3.98 1.51
N TYR A 35 -0.19 -3.45 1.07
CA TYR A 35 0.10 -3.37 -0.37
C TYR A 35 0.41 -4.73 -1.00
N TRP A 36 1.11 -5.63 -0.30
CA TRP A 36 1.31 -7.00 -0.78
C TRP A 36 -0.02 -7.76 -0.91
N GLY A 37 -1.00 -7.53 -0.02
CA GLY A 37 -2.35 -8.07 -0.15
C GLY A 37 -3.06 -7.56 -1.41
N ALA A 38 -2.97 -6.26 -1.71
CA ALA A 38 -3.53 -5.68 -2.93
C ALA A 38 -2.85 -6.23 -4.21
N VAL A 39 -1.52 -6.39 -4.19
CA VAL A 39 -0.77 -7.04 -5.28
C VAL A 39 -1.27 -8.45 -5.51
N LEU A 40 -1.46 -9.24 -4.45
CA LEU A 40 -1.93 -10.62 -4.58
C LEU A 40 -3.35 -10.69 -5.15
N MET A 41 -4.25 -9.81 -4.72
CA MET A 41 -5.61 -9.71 -5.27
C MET A 41 -5.59 -9.49 -6.79
N TRP A 42 -4.87 -8.48 -7.28
CA TRP A 42 -4.78 -8.21 -8.72
C TRP A 42 -3.95 -9.23 -9.49
N PHE A 43 -3.01 -9.89 -8.82
CA PHE A 43 -2.27 -10.99 -9.43
C PHE A 43 -3.17 -12.19 -9.71
N VAL A 44 -4.03 -12.55 -8.76
CA VAL A 44 -5.02 -13.62 -8.93
C VAL A 44 -6.02 -13.25 -10.02
N ASP A 45 -6.50 -12.01 -10.05
CA ASP A 45 -7.37 -11.49 -11.13
C ASP A 45 -6.71 -11.64 -12.51
N GLY A 46 -5.42 -11.26 -12.64
CA GLY A 46 -4.67 -11.46 -13.87
C GLY A 46 -4.51 -12.93 -14.28
N ILE A 47 -4.38 -13.87 -13.33
CA ILE A 47 -4.36 -15.30 -13.62
C ILE A 47 -5.70 -15.76 -14.20
N TYR A 48 -6.83 -15.34 -13.60
CA TYR A 48 -8.15 -15.68 -14.12
C TYR A 48 -8.36 -15.18 -15.55
N ARG A 49 -7.94 -13.95 -15.83
CA ARG A 49 -8.00 -13.38 -17.19
C ARG A 49 -7.18 -14.20 -18.20
N LEU A 50 -5.99 -14.66 -17.79
CA LEU A 50 -5.16 -15.54 -18.62
C LEU A 50 -5.82 -16.89 -18.90
N LEU A 51 -6.53 -17.46 -17.91
CA LEU A 51 -7.28 -18.71 -18.06
C LEU A 51 -8.47 -18.57 -19.02
N ASP A 52 -9.10 -17.40 -19.06
CA ASP A 52 -10.18 -17.07 -20.00
C ASP A 52 -9.69 -16.70 -21.41
N GLY A 53 -8.36 -16.72 -21.64
CA GLY A 53 -7.75 -16.45 -22.93
C GLY A 53 -7.47 -14.97 -23.21
N GLU A 54 -7.65 -14.10 -22.21
CA GLU A 54 -7.25 -12.69 -22.27
C GLU A 54 -5.77 -12.50 -21.92
N THR A 55 -5.23 -11.32 -22.22
CA THR A 55 -3.86 -10.98 -21.85
C THR A 55 -3.76 -10.61 -20.36
N PHE A 56 -2.71 -11.10 -19.69
CA PHE A 56 -2.43 -10.77 -18.28
C PHE A 56 -2.29 -9.27 -18.02
N ILE A 57 -1.74 -8.53 -18.98
CA ILE A 57 -1.76 -7.07 -19.02
C ILE A 57 -2.60 -6.69 -20.22
N GLU A 58 -3.78 -6.14 -19.97
CA GLU A 58 -4.61 -5.59 -21.03
C GLU A 58 -4.05 -4.23 -21.46
N ILE A 59 -3.64 -4.15 -22.73
CA ILE A 59 -3.34 -2.86 -23.38
C ILE A 59 -4.62 -2.46 -24.11
N ALA A 60 -5.56 -1.94 -23.33
CA ALA A 60 -6.88 -1.50 -23.78
C ALA A 60 -6.86 -0.03 -24.25
N ASP A 61 -8.04 0.50 -24.51
CA ASP A 61 -8.21 1.92 -24.84
C ASP A 61 -7.66 2.83 -23.73
N THR A 62 -7.18 4.01 -24.11
CA THR A 62 -6.45 4.93 -23.23
C THR A 62 -7.29 5.35 -22.02
N ALA A 63 -8.61 5.48 -22.21
CA ALA A 63 -9.56 5.81 -21.15
C ALA A 63 -9.65 4.70 -20.08
N VAL A 64 -9.71 3.43 -20.50
CA VAL A 64 -9.80 2.28 -19.59
C VAL A 64 -8.51 2.13 -18.79
N MET A 65 -7.36 2.30 -19.45
CA MET A 65 -6.05 2.27 -18.79
C MET A 65 -5.89 3.40 -17.76
N PHE A 66 -6.49 4.57 -18.02
CA PHE A 66 -6.46 5.70 -17.11
C PHE A 66 -7.32 5.46 -15.87
N ASP A 67 -8.53 4.93 -16.03
CA ASP A 67 -9.41 4.57 -14.91
C ASP A 67 -8.75 3.54 -13.99
N ASP A 68 -8.12 2.50 -14.56
CA ASP A 68 -7.32 1.53 -13.81
C ASP A 68 -6.16 2.19 -13.06
N ALA A 69 -5.45 3.12 -13.69
CA ALA A 69 -4.35 3.84 -13.04
C ALA A 69 -4.86 4.71 -11.87
N MET A 70 -5.99 5.38 -12.04
CA MET A 70 -6.65 6.14 -10.97
C MET A 70 -7.07 5.25 -9.82
N LEU A 71 -7.63 4.07 -10.10
CA LEU A 71 -7.99 3.10 -9.06
C LEU A 71 -6.76 2.63 -8.28
N GLY A 72 -5.66 2.32 -8.96
CA GLY A 72 -4.39 1.94 -8.33
C GLY A 72 -3.83 3.05 -7.42
N LEU A 73 -3.89 4.30 -7.89
CA LEU A 73 -3.48 5.47 -7.11
C LEU A 73 -4.38 5.69 -5.89
N LEU A 74 -5.69 5.53 -6.04
CA LEU A 74 -6.65 5.67 -4.94
C LEU A 74 -6.38 4.64 -3.84
N VAL A 75 -6.15 3.37 -4.21
CA VAL A 75 -5.78 2.32 -3.26
C VAL A 75 -4.47 2.64 -2.54
N ALA A 76 -3.48 3.21 -3.23
CA ALA A 76 -2.24 3.67 -2.61
C ALA A 76 -2.50 4.80 -1.58
N ILE A 77 -3.31 5.80 -1.92
CA ILE A 77 -3.65 6.90 -1.00
C ILE A 77 -4.42 6.38 0.22
N VAL A 78 -5.40 5.50 0.01
CA VAL A 78 -6.21 4.91 1.09
C VAL A 78 -5.35 4.03 2.00
N GLY A 79 -4.44 3.22 1.43
CA GLY A 79 -3.50 2.40 2.20
C GLY A 79 -2.57 3.25 3.09
N LEU A 80 -2.03 4.35 2.55
CA LEU A 80 -1.25 5.33 3.32
C LEU A 80 -2.08 6.00 4.41
N ALA A 81 -3.32 6.39 4.10
CA ALA A 81 -4.21 7.04 5.06
C ALA A 81 -4.57 6.10 6.22
N ALA A 82 -4.96 4.86 5.92
CA ALA A 82 -5.27 3.84 6.91
C ALA A 82 -4.06 3.54 7.81
N TRP A 83 -2.86 3.44 7.23
CA TRP A 83 -1.62 3.28 7.99
C TRP A 83 -1.32 4.48 8.88
N THR A 84 -1.52 5.70 8.38
CA THR A 84 -1.35 6.93 9.17
C THR A 84 -2.28 6.94 10.39
N VAL A 85 -3.55 6.61 10.20
CA VAL A 85 -4.53 6.47 11.29
C VAL A 85 -4.09 5.39 12.28
N TYR A 86 -3.62 4.24 11.78
CA TYR A 86 -3.12 3.16 12.62
C TYR A 86 -1.91 3.58 13.47
N LEU A 87 -0.99 4.38 12.91
CA LEU A 87 0.13 4.94 13.65
C LEU A 87 -0.28 5.91 14.74
N ILE A 88 -1.27 6.78 14.46
CA ILE A 88 -1.82 7.72 15.44
C ILE A 88 -2.44 6.95 16.61
N VAL A 89 -3.23 5.91 16.33
CA VAL A 89 -3.91 5.11 17.37
C VAL A 89 -2.93 4.30 18.22
N LYS A 90 -1.92 3.68 17.60
CA LYS A 90 -0.94 2.87 18.33
C LYS A 90 0.10 3.71 19.08
N ASP A 91 0.22 5.00 18.73
CA ASP A 91 1.23 5.96 19.21
C ASP A 91 2.57 5.30 19.62
N PRO A 92 3.24 4.59 18.71
CA PRO A 92 4.43 3.80 19.06
C PRO A 92 5.60 4.66 19.57
N LYS A 93 5.56 5.98 19.33
CA LYS A 93 6.57 6.94 19.77
C LYS A 93 6.14 7.78 20.98
N HIS A 94 4.95 7.55 21.55
CA HIS A 94 4.36 8.33 22.64
C HIS A 94 4.37 9.85 22.38
N VAL A 95 4.31 10.27 21.11
CA VAL A 95 4.46 11.68 20.74
C VAL A 95 3.26 12.47 21.25
N LEU A 96 2.06 11.91 21.14
CA LEU A 96 0.83 12.55 21.62
C LEU A 96 0.83 12.62 23.15
N ARG A 97 1.31 11.56 23.81
CA ARG A 97 1.38 11.50 25.28
C ARG A 97 2.39 12.49 25.87
N LYS A 98 3.52 12.72 25.19
CA LYS A 98 4.52 13.73 25.58
C LYS A 98 4.02 15.17 25.44
N THR A 99 3.21 15.46 24.42
CA THR A 99 2.65 16.80 24.23
C THR A 99 1.65 17.17 25.33
N THR A 100 0.83 16.24 25.80
CA THR A 100 -0.09 16.49 26.94
C THR A 100 0.63 16.68 28.28
N ALA A 101 1.76 16.01 28.51
CA ALA A 101 2.50 16.11 29.77
C ALA A 101 3.30 17.43 29.93
N HIS A 102 3.48 18.19 28.85
CA HIS A 102 4.16 19.49 28.87
C HIS A 102 3.19 20.68 29.01
N VAL A 103 1.88 20.41 28.97
CA VAL A 103 0.81 21.44 29.03
C VAL A 103 0.04 21.38 30.36
N SER A 104 0.27 20.37 31.20
CA SER A 104 -0.22 20.26 32.59
C SER A 104 0.86 20.64 33.59
#